data_AF-A0A853AET5-F1
#
_entry.id   AF-A0A853AET5-F1
#
_cell.length_a   1.000
_cell.length_b   1.000
_cell.length_c   1.000
_cell.angle_alpha   90.00
_cell.angle_beta   90.00
_cell.angle_gamma   90.00
#
_symmetry.space_group_name_H-M   'P 1'
#
loop_
_entity.id
_entity.type
_entity.pdbx_description
1 polymer ?
#
loop_
_entity_poly.entity_id
_entity_poly.type
_entity_poly.pdbx_seq_one_letter_code
_entity_poly.pdbx_strand_id
1 'polypeptide(L)'
;MPTSLRAAMAVSVVGAVLLGLGPLLGLVAPSAPAAFTAWPLLLVLALLPAGIAGLALRAGRPATAAAVLVGPAVLAPGRLVLDAQFLADPGLAARPELLRLDSLEVFTPSAGVWALLAGHVAAIAAGVLAVRGVGPGEGGSGGHRQGLLALVLCAGVLAAVGVLMAPFASDDPYLLPKPALDAPLVVLVGSVLLAVAVPTAAGYLAGTTDQDVARGGLLGLAAALAGVVVPPLVAVAVLAELSFSWGPALGLVGALALAALAVPAGRAHSGEVDEDLHLPALSRLLTGSAVLALAAGALSVLAAVAPQVEMPYGLRDPSPYPARVLWPAGILLLLVGAALLVPRLALRVRPLLPVVWVVVPLAATGVLDAVFTAVQAAGAQARLGAWAAGVAVLFAVAAAIVAAVAGAVERDEVDLTEIAMRKPVLVPALASLVLGAAAFSLPVVTAPDYTAPGVFTEFGTTSWGLLTALAGVVAAAVLAPMCRPPRAAALLCGAAAVVGVRVLEYPLTAERLPGTTPGTGLWFGVAGVVVLLVSAIAAGRTRAA
;
A
#
# COMPACT_ATOMS: atom_id res chain seq x y z
N MET A 1 25.20 -29.54 -6.75
CA MET A 1 24.88 -28.19 -6.23
C MET A 1 26.09 -27.28 -6.44
N PRO A 2 25.92 -26.10 -7.07
CA PRO A 2 27.01 -25.13 -7.25
C PRO A 2 27.68 -24.79 -5.90
N THR A 3 29.01 -24.60 -5.89
CA THR A 3 29.79 -24.26 -4.68
C THR A 3 29.33 -22.94 -4.07
N SER A 4 29.02 -21.96 -4.90
CA SER A 4 28.49 -20.64 -4.52
C SER A 4 27.14 -20.70 -3.81
N LEU A 5 26.21 -21.55 -4.27
CA LEU A 5 24.91 -21.71 -3.61
C LEU A 5 25.02 -22.39 -2.24
N ARG A 6 26.00 -23.30 -2.06
CA ARG A 6 26.31 -23.89 -0.74
C ARG A 6 26.86 -22.85 0.21
N ALA A 7 27.77 -22.01 -0.28
CA ALA A 7 28.31 -20.89 0.49
C ALA A 7 27.18 -19.90 0.85
N ALA A 8 26.30 -19.55 -0.09
CA ALA A 8 25.15 -18.68 0.16
C ALA A 8 24.25 -19.21 1.28
N MET A 9 23.93 -20.51 1.26
CA MET A 9 23.15 -21.17 2.31
C MET A 9 23.84 -21.11 3.67
N ALA A 10 25.14 -21.44 3.73
CA ALA A 10 25.89 -21.39 4.97
C ALA A 10 25.94 -19.97 5.55
N VAL A 11 26.22 -18.97 4.71
CA VAL A 11 26.24 -17.56 5.11
C VAL A 11 24.86 -17.10 5.56
N SER A 12 23.78 -17.53 4.89
CA SER A 12 22.41 -17.21 5.31
C SER A 12 22.06 -17.79 6.68
N VAL A 13 22.49 -19.03 6.97
CA VAL A 13 22.26 -19.66 8.30
C VAL A 13 23.07 -18.95 9.38
N VAL A 14 24.34 -18.63 9.11
CA VAL A 14 25.17 -17.84 10.04
C VAL A 14 24.52 -16.48 10.31
N GLY A 15 24.08 -15.77 9.27
CA GLY A 15 23.37 -14.50 9.42
C GLY A 15 22.10 -14.64 10.27
N ALA A 16 21.32 -15.68 10.04
CA ALA A 16 20.11 -15.96 10.82
C ALA A 16 20.40 -16.24 12.31
N VAL A 17 21.48 -16.98 12.60
CA VAL A 17 21.93 -17.24 13.98
C VAL A 17 22.37 -15.94 14.65
N LEU A 18 23.13 -15.09 13.95
CA LEU A 18 23.54 -13.78 14.46
C LEU A 18 22.34 -12.86 14.74
N LEU A 19 21.35 -12.85 13.85
CA LEU A 19 20.12 -12.05 14.04
C LEU A 19 19.25 -12.56 15.19
N GLY A 20 19.10 -13.87 15.34
CA GLY A 20 18.22 -14.48 16.34
C GLY A 20 18.83 -14.55 17.74
N LEU A 21 20.14 -14.86 17.83
CA LEU A 21 20.84 -15.05 19.11
C LEU A 21 21.69 -13.85 19.51
N GLY A 22 22.00 -12.93 18.59
CA GLY A 22 22.74 -11.70 18.87
C GLY A 22 22.23 -10.91 20.08
N PRO A 23 20.91 -10.75 20.27
CA PRO A 23 20.37 -10.06 21.44
C PRO A 23 20.74 -10.70 22.79
N LEU A 24 21.03 -12.01 22.83
CA LEU A 24 21.46 -12.70 24.06
C LEU A 24 22.87 -12.28 24.53
N LEU A 25 23.66 -11.65 23.66
CA LEU A 25 24.96 -11.08 24.00
C LEU A 25 24.84 -9.70 24.67
N GLY A 26 23.61 -9.19 24.82
CA GLY A 26 23.33 -7.82 25.25
C GLY A 26 23.48 -6.83 24.09
N LEU A 27 22.53 -5.90 23.96
CA LEU A 27 22.59 -4.83 22.94
C LEU A 27 23.23 -3.55 23.46
N VAL A 28 23.12 -3.31 24.76
CA VAL A 28 23.60 -2.10 25.42
C VAL A 28 24.38 -2.42 26.70
N ALA A 29 25.19 -1.47 27.15
CA ALA A 29 25.83 -1.43 28.46
C ALA A 29 25.52 -0.08 29.14
N PRO A 30 24.95 -0.06 30.37
CA PRO A 30 24.56 -1.21 31.19
C PRO A 30 23.47 -2.09 30.53
N SER A 31 23.42 -3.37 30.90
CA SER A 31 22.58 -4.35 30.19
C SER A 31 21.10 -4.13 30.48
N ALA A 32 20.31 -3.91 29.44
CA ALA A 32 18.85 -3.95 29.51
C ALA A 32 18.32 -5.14 28.67
N PRO A 33 17.41 -5.96 29.22
CA PRO A 33 16.87 -7.11 28.50
C PRO A 33 15.79 -6.70 27.48
N ALA A 34 15.38 -7.66 26.65
CA ALA A 34 14.15 -7.54 25.88
C ALA A 34 12.92 -7.54 26.82
N ALA A 35 11.82 -6.94 26.38
CA ALA A 35 10.55 -6.92 27.14
C ALA A 35 9.95 -8.31 27.36
N PHE A 36 10.28 -9.27 26.50
CA PHE A 36 9.88 -10.68 26.60
C PHE A 36 10.91 -11.59 25.92
N THR A 37 10.81 -12.91 26.15
CA THR A 37 11.73 -13.92 25.60
C THR A 37 11.52 -14.13 24.09
N ALA A 38 11.96 -13.17 23.27
CA ALA A 38 11.70 -13.15 21.83
C ALA A 38 12.72 -13.93 20.97
N TRP A 39 13.90 -14.29 21.51
CA TRP A 39 14.97 -14.93 20.74
C TRP A 39 14.53 -16.18 19.95
N PRO A 40 13.64 -17.07 20.44
CA PRO A 40 13.23 -18.24 19.65
C PRO A 40 12.43 -17.81 18.41
N LEU A 41 11.55 -16.83 18.56
CA LEU A 41 10.77 -16.27 17.47
C LEU A 41 11.67 -15.61 16.43
N LEU A 42 12.62 -14.77 16.87
CA LEU A 42 13.56 -14.09 15.98
C LEU A 42 14.42 -15.08 15.20
N LEU A 43 14.93 -16.12 15.88
CA LEU A 43 15.71 -17.17 15.24
C LEU A 43 14.89 -17.94 14.19
N VAL A 44 13.66 -18.34 14.53
CA VAL A 44 12.78 -19.05 13.58
C VAL A 44 12.48 -18.19 12.36
N LEU A 45 12.11 -16.92 12.55
CA LEU A 45 11.84 -15.99 11.46
C LEU A 45 13.08 -15.74 10.59
N ALA A 46 14.26 -15.60 11.20
CA ALA A 46 15.50 -15.40 10.48
C ALA A 46 15.96 -16.66 9.70
N LEU A 47 15.68 -17.86 10.22
CA LEU A 47 15.98 -19.14 9.55
C LEU A 47 14.98 -19.50 8.45
N LEU A 48 13.80 -18.88 8.43
CA LEU A 48 12.71 -19.23 7.52
C LEU A 48 13.12 -19.16 6.02
N PRO A 49 13.82 -18.11 5.53
CA PRO A 49 14.32 -18.09 4.15
C PRO A 49 15.30 -19.23 3.84
N ALA A 50 16.25 -19.51 4.74
CA ALA A 50 17.19 -20.62 4.58
C ALA A 50 16.47 -21.98 4.58
N GLY A 51 15.45 -22.14 5.43
CA GLY A 51 14.59 -23.33 5.46
C GLY A 51 13.86 -23.56 4.14
N ILE A 52 13.21 -22.51 3.59
CA ILE A 52 12.53 -22.58 2.29
C ILE A 52 13.53 -22.90 1.17
N ALA A 53 14.69 -22.25 1.15
CA ALA A 53 15.74 -22.53 0.18
C ALA A 53 16.24 -23.97 0.27
N GLY A 54 16.43 -24.50 1.49
CA GLY A 54 16.79 -25.90 1.74
C GLY A 54 15.74 -26.89 1.23
N LEU A 55 14.45 -26.59 1.41
CA LEU A 55 13.35 -27.39 0.87
C LEU A 55 13.34 -27.36 -0.67
N ALA A 56 13.57 -26.20 -1.28
CA ALA A 56 13.67 -26.07 -2.74
C ALA A 56 14.86 -26.86 -3.31
N LEU A 57 16.01 -26.88 -2.62
CA LEU A 57 17.16 -27.70 -2.99
C LEU A 57 16.85 -29.21 -2.91
N ARG A 58 16.16 -29.65 -1.84
CA ARG A 58 15.71 -31.04 -1.72
C ARG A 58 14.74 -31.44 -2.83
N ALA A 59 13.93 -30.50 -3.28
CA ALA A 59 13.02 -30.67 -4.42
C ALA A 59 13.72 -30.56 -5.79
N GLY A 60 15.06 -30.43 -5.84
CA GLY A 60 15.80 -30.34 -7.10
C GLY A 60 15.68 -28.99 -7.83
N ARG A 61 15.26 -27.92 -7.14
CA ARG A 61 15.01 -26.58 -7.71
C ARG A 61 16.04 -25.55 -7.22
N PRO A 62 17.28 -25.57 -7.74
CA PRO A 62 18.35 -24.68 -7.28
C PRO A 62 18.09 -23.20 -7.62
N ALA A 63 17.42 -22.91 -8.73
CA ALA A 63 17.03 -21.55 -9.11
C ALA A 63 16.03 -20.96 -8.10
N THR A 64 14.99 -21.72 -7.74
CA THR A 64 14.05 -21.35 -6.68
C THR A 64 14.79 -21.09 -5.36
N ALA A 65 15.70 -21.99 -4.97
CA ALA A 65 16.45 -21.85 -3.73
C ALA A 65 17.31 -20.58 -3.68
N ALA A 66 18.01 -20.26 -4.77
CA ALA A 66 18.80 -19.05 -4.85
C ALA A 66 17.93 -17.79 -4.79
N ALA A 67 16.80 -17.79 -5.50
CA ALA A 67 15.87 -16.67 -5.52
C ALA A 67 15.23 -16.41 -4.14
N VAL A 68 14.98 -17.44 -3.33
CA VAL A 68 14.51 -17.26 -1.94
C VAL A 68 15.47 -16.41 -1.11
N LEU A 69 16.78 -16.54 -1.31
CA LEU A 69 17.77 -15.77 -0.56
C LEU A 69 17.88 -14.30 -1.02
N VAL A 70 17.31 -13.95 -2.18
CA VAL A 70 17.24 -12.56 -2.66
C VAL A 70 16.32 -11.71 -1.78
N GLY A 71 15.21 -12.27 -1.29
CA GLY A 71 14.26 -11.53 -0.45
C GLY A 71 14.90 -10.91 0.80
N PRO A 72 15.55 -11.71 1.67
CA PRO A 72 16.28 -11.19 2.81
C PRO A 72 17.38 -10.18 2.43
N ALA A 73 18.11 -10.44 1.34
CA ALA A 73 19.19 -9.56 0.89
C ALA A 73 18.70 -8.18 0.45
N VAL A 74 17.51 -8.09 -0.16
CA VAL A 74 16.92 -6.82 -0.60
C VAL A 74 16.35 -6.01 0.57
N LEU A 75 15.81 -6.67 1.61
CA LEU A 75 15.33 -5.96 2.80
C LEU A 75 16.43 -5.65 3.82
N ALA A 76 17.55 -6.39 3.78
CA ALA A 76 18.64 -6.25 4.74
C ALA A 76 19.21 -4.83 4.86
N PRO A 77 19.41 -4.01 3.80
CA PRO A 77 19.87 -2.63 3.94
C PRO A 77 18.94 -1.77 4.80
N GLY A 78 17.62 -1.86 4.57
CA GLY A 78 16.64 -1.12 5.37
C GLY A 78 16.64 -1.59 6.83
N ARG A 79 16.67 -2.91 7.07
CA ARG A 79 16.75 -3.47 8.42
C ARG A 79 18.07 -3.16 9.14
N LEU A 80 19.18 -3.13 8.42
CA LEU A 80 20.49 -2.75 8.94
C LEU A 80 20.47 -1.30 9.42
N VAL A 81 19.89 -0.39 8.64
CA VAL A 81 19.75 1.01 9.04
C VAL A 81 18.82 1.14 10.24
N LEU A 82 17.69 0.41 10.27
CA LEU A 82 16.81 0.38 11.44
C LEU A 82 17.53 -0.11 12.70
N ASP A 83 18.31 -1.19 12.61
CA ASP A 83 19.06 -1.72 13.76
C ASP A 83 20.30 -0.86 14.09
N ALA A 84 20.81 -0.05 13.15
CA ALA A 84 21.82 0.96 13.44
C ALA A 84 21.29 2.08 14.34
N GLN A 85 19.98 2.20 14.53
CA GLN A 85 19.40 3.10 15.53
C GLN A 85 19.94 2.81 16.94
N PHE A 86 20.27 1.55 17.27
CA PHE A 86 20.90 1.20 18.54
C PHE A 86 22.31 1.80 18.72
N LEU A 87 22.97 2.21 17.64
CA LEU A 87 24.26 2.93 17.73
C LEU A 87 24.06 4.42 18.01
N ALA A 88 22.93 4.99 17.59
CA ALA A 88 22.63 6.41 17.73
C ALA A 88 21.90 6.71 19.04
N ASP A 89 20.75 6.06 19.25
CA ASP A 89 19.95 6.15 20.47
C ASP A 89 19.10 4.88 20.62
N PRO A 90 19.50 3.94 21.51
CA PRO A 90 18.76 2.72 21.78
C PRO A 90 17.31 2.92 22.22
N GLY A 91 17.01 4.03 22.92
CA GLY A 91 15.66 4.30 23.46
C GLY A 91 14.63 4.61 22.37
N LEU A 92 15.09 5.07 21.20
CA LEU A 92 14.22 5.42 20.07
C LEU A 92 14.07 4.30 19.04
N ALA A 93 14.66 3.11 19.28
CA ALA A 93 14.54 1.99 18.37
C ALA A 93 13.13 1.35 18.35
N ALA A 94 12.34 1.51 19.44
CA ALA A 94 10.98 0.98 19.58
C ALA A 94 10.83 -0.51 19.22
N ARG A 95 11.79 -1.35 19.66
CA ARG A 95 11.88 -2.80 19.40
C ARG A 95 11.79 -3.58 20.72
N PRO A 96 10.59 -3.74 21.33
CA PRO A 96 10.44 -4.42 22.63
C PRO A 96 10.92 -5.87 22.62
N GLU A 97 10.91 -6.53 21.47
CA GLU A 97 11.47 -7.87 21.29
C GLU A 97 13.01 -7.92 21.38
N LEU A 98 13.69 -6.78 21.30
CA LEU A 98 15.14 -6.64 21.36
C LEU A 98 15.61 -5.95 22.64
N LEU A 99 14.91 -4.89 23.06
CA LEU A 99 15.33 -4.01 24.13
C LEU A 99 14.13 -3.30 24.77
N ARG A 100 14.05 -3.31 26.09
CA ARG A 100 13.17 -2.43 26.88
C ARG A 100 14.03 -1.70 27.90
N LEU A 101 14.07 -0.37 27.79
CA LEU A 101 14.72 0.47 28.79
C LEU A 101 13.77 0.73 29.94
N ASP A 102 14.30 0.82 31.15
CA ASP A 102 13.57 1.14 32.39
C ASP A 102 14.20 2.32 33.16
N SER A 103 15.27 2.90 32.62
CA SER A 103 16.01 4.02 33.20
C SER A 103 16.43 5.03 32.13
N LEU A 104 16.81 6.23 32.57
CA LEU A 104 17.34 7.30 31.74
C LEU A 104 18.89 7.33 31.75
N GLU A 105 19.51 6.19 32.04
CA GLU A 105 20.97 6.07 32.02
C GLU A 105 21.51 6.21 30.58
N VAL A 106 22.80 6.54 30.47
CA VAL A 106 23.47 6.60 29.16
C VAL A 106 23.86 5.18 28.75
N PHE A 107 23.22 4.68 27.70
CA PHE A 107 23.47 3.36 27.16
C PHE A 107 24.50 3.42 26.03
N THR A 108 25.50 2.54 26.09
CA THR A 108 26.51 2.38 25.03
C THR A 108 26.29 1.05 24.28
N PRO A 109 26.53 0.99 22.96
CA PRO A 109 26.36 -0.25 22.20
C PRO A 109 27.29 -1.36 22.68
N SER A 110 26.79 -2.59 22.76
CA SER A 110 27.57 -3.76 23.13
C SER A 110 27.59 -4.84 22.03
N ALA A 111 28.14 -6.02 22.32
CA ALA A 111 28.46 -7.04 21.32
C ALA A 111 27.25 -7.50 20.49
N GLY A 112 26.05 -7.52 21.09
CA GLY A 112 24.84 -7.96 20.40
C GLY A 112 24.40 -7.03 19.26
N VAL A 113 24.65 -5.71 19.34
CA VAL A 113 24.36 -4.78 18.23
C VAL A 113 25.25 -5.11 17.04
N TRP A 114 26.53 -5.37 17.26
CA TRP A 114 27.44 -5.77 16.19
C TRP A 114 27.06 -7.12 15.58
N ALA A 115 26.58 -8.07 16.40
CA ALA A 115 26.04 -9.34 15.90
C ALA A 115 24.81 -9.11 15.00
N LEU A 116 23.86 -8.26 15.39
CA LEU A 116 22.70 -7.90 14.57
C LEU A 116 23.11 -7.30 13.22
N LEU A 117 24.00 -6.31 13.24
CA LEU A 117 24.49 -5.63 12.03
C LEU A 117 25.25 -6.62 11.11
N ALA A 118 26.11 -7.46 11.68
CA ALA A 118 26.81 -8.51 10.93
C ALA A 118 25.83 -9.53 10.32
N GLY A 119 24.74 -9.84 11.01
CA GLY A 119 23.66 -10.69 10.51
C GLY A 119 23.00 -10.15 9.24
N HIS A 120 22.72 -8.85 9.18
CA HIS A 120 22.19 -8.21 7.96
C HIS A 120 23.22 -8.17 6.83
N VAL A 121 24.48 -7.89 7.14
CA VAL A 121 25.57 -7.95 6.15
C VAL A 121 25.71 -9.37 5.57
N ALA A 122 25.60 -10.40 6.41
CA ALA A 122 25.61 -11.79 5.97
C ALA A 122 24.39 -12.09 5.07
N ALA A 123 23.20 -11.56 5.36
CA ALA A 123 22.04 -11.72 4.48
C ALA A 123 22.27 -11.10 3.08
N ILE A 124 22.88 -9.92 3.00
CA ILE A 124 23.26 -9.28 1.73
C ILE A 124 24.27 -10.17 0.98
N ALA A 125 25.33 -10.62 1.66
CA ALA A 125 26.35 -11.48 1.06
C ALA A 125 25.77 -12.81 0.57
N ALA A 126 24.85 -13.43 1.32
CA ALA A 126 24.17 -14.64 0.93
C ALA A 126 23.35 -14.45 -0.35
N GLY A 127 22.59 -13.36 -0.47
CA GLY A 127 21.84 -13.05 -1.70
C GLY A 127 22.75 -12.85 -2.92
N VAL A 128 23.86 -12.10 -2.75
CA VAL A 128 24.85 -11.90 -3.83
C VAL A 128 25.47 -13.23 -4.27
N LEU A 129 25.86 -14.09 -3.32
CA LEU A 129 26.41 -15.41 -3.61
C LEU A 129 25.38 -16.34 -4.28
N ALA A 130 24.11 -16.23 -3.88
CA ALA A 130 23.01 -17.02 -4.46
C ALA A 130 22.78 -16.67 -5.92
N VAL A 131 22.69 -15.37 -6.25
CA VAL A 131 22.51 -14.89 -7.63
C VAL A 131 23.69 -15.29 -8.52
N ARG A 132 24.94 -15.20 -8.01
CA ARG A 132 26.12 -15.66 -8.77
C ARG A 132 26.17 -17.18 -8.98
N GLY A 133 25.45 -17.95 -8.17
CA GLY A 133 25.46 -19.41 -8.23
C GLY A 133 24.46 -20.03 -9.20
N VAL A 134 23.54 -19.23 -9.72
CA VAL A 134 22.58 -19.63 -10.76
C VAL A 134 22.98 -18.85 -12.01
N GLY A 135 23.42 -19.57 -13.05
CA GLY A 135 23.77 -18.94 -14.34
C GLY A 135 22.56 -18.23 -14.96
N PRO A 136 22.75 -17.39 -15.99
CA PRO A 136 21.63 -16.82 -16.73
C PRO A 136 20.77 -17.97 -17.23
N GLY A 137 19.54 -18.07 -16.73
CA GLY A 137 18.61 -19.12 -17.12
C GLY A 137 18.33 -19.03 -18.62
N GLU A 138 18.08 -20.17 -19.25
CA GLU A 138 17.52 -20.18 -20.61
C GLU A 138 16.16 -19.48 -20.52
N GLY A 139 16.11 -18.25 -21.05
CA GLY A 139 14.90 -17.44 -21.01
C GLY A 139 13.77 -18.20 -21.69
N GLY A 140 12.81 -18.68 -20.90
CA GLY A 140 11.59 -19.25 -21.44
C GLY A 140 10.89 -18.21 -22.31
N SER A 141 10.24 -18.65 -23.40
CA SER A 141 9.32 -17.83 -24.19
C SER A 141 8.10 -17.46 -23.34
N GLY A 142 8.29 -16.49 -22.44
CA GLY A 142 7.32 -16.12 -21.42
C GLY A 142 6.19 -15.28 -22.00
N GLY A 143 4.97 -15.82 -21.98
CA GLY A 143 3.76 -15.00 -22.11
C GLY A 143 3.74 -13.91 -21.03
N HIS A 144 3.28 -12.72 -21.39
CA HIS A 144 3.14 -11.60 -20.46
C HIS A 144 2.19 -11.99 -19.32
N ARG A 145 2.60 -11.76 -18.06
CA ARG A 145 1.82 -12.06 -16.84
C ARG A 145 1.40 -10.79 -16.13
N GLN A 146 0.84 -9.83 -16.86
CA GLN A 146 0.59 -8.51 -16.31
C GLN A 146 -0.37 -8.55 -15.11
N GLY A 147 -1.34 -9.48 -15.09
CA GLY A 147 -2.26 -9.66 -13.96
C GLY A 147 -1.58 -10.07 -12.65
N LEU A 148 -0.62 -11.00 -12.72
CA LEU A 148 0.19 -11.40 -11.56
C LEU A 148 1.07 -10.24 -11.09
N LEU A 149 1.73 -9.55 -12.03
CA LEU A 149 2.56 -8.37 -11.73
C LEU A 149 1.75 -7.29 -11.00
N ALA A 150 0.53 -6.99 -11.46
CA ALA A 150 -0.35 -6.03 -10.80
C ALA A 150 -0.69 -6.45 -9.36
N LEU A 151 -1.09 -7.71 -9.14
CA LEU A 151 -1.39 -8.22 -7.79
C LEU A 151 -0.18 -8.18 -6.86
N VAL A 152 0.99 -8.56 -7.36
CA VAL A 152 2.24 -8.57 -6.59
C VAL A 152 2.66 -7.14 -6.22
N LEU A 153 2.52 -6.18 -7.14
CA LEU A 153 2.76 -4.76 -6.83
C LEU A 153 1.77 -4.24 -5.79
N CYS A 154 0.48 -4.57 -5.89
CA CYS A 154 -0.51 -4.20 -4.87
C CYS A 154 -0.15 -4.77 -3.49
N ALA A 155 0.22 -6.05 -3.41
CA ALA A 155 0.67 -6.67 -2.18
C ALA A 155 1.95 -6.01 -1.62
N GLY A 156 2.88 -5.64 -2.50
CA GLY A 156 4.10 -4.94 -2.12
C GLY A 156 3.85 -3.51 -1.60
N VAL A 157 2.92 -2.77 -2.20
CA VAL A 157 2.51 -1.44 -1.73
C VAL A 157 1.80 -1.54 -0.38
N LEU A 158 0.91 -2.53 -0.21
CA LEU A 158 0.24 -2.77 1.08
C LEU A 158 1.26 -3.02 2.20
N ALA A 159 2.28 -3.83 1.91
CA ALA A 159 3.39 -4.08 2.82
C ALA A 159 4.21 -2.82 3.11
N ALA A 160 4.51 -2.02 2.08
CA ALA A 160 5.24 -0.76 2.23
C ALA A 160 4.51 0.23 3.14
N VAL A 161 3.19 0.39 2.98
CA VAL A 161 2.36 1.19 3.87
C VAL A 161 2.44 0.66 5.30
N GLY A 162 2.33 -0.66 5.48
CA GLY A 162 2.42 -1.29 6.80
C GLY A 162 3.74 -1.00 7.54
N VAL A 163 4.86 -0.98 6.82
CA VAL A 163 6.20 -0.69 7.38
C VAL A 163 6.40 0.80 7.70
N LEU A 164 5.68 1.71 7.03
CA LEU A 164 5.77 3.15 7.30
C LEU A 164 4.91 3.60 8.50
N MET A 165 3.89 2.82 8.86
CA MET A 165 3.05 3.09 10.02
C MET A 165 3.73 2.69 11.33
N ALA A 166 3.26 3.24 12.45
CA ALA A 166 3.77 2.87 13.76
C ALA A 166 3.60 1.36 14.04
N PRO A 167 4.60 0.68 14.63
CA PRO A 167 4.53 -0.77 14.84
C PRO A 167 3.50 -1.17 15.91
N PHE A 168 3.26 -0.32 16.89
CA PHE A 168 2.25 -0.50 17.95
C PHE A 168 1.94 0.87 18.55
N ALA A 169 0.95 0.95 19.42
CA ALA A 169 0.77 2.09 20.32
C ALA A 169 1.19 1.66 21.73
N SER A 170 1.68 2.59 22.55
CA SER A 170 2.23 2.27 23.87
C SER A 170 1.87 3.32 24.90
N ASP A 171 1.53 2.85 26.10
CA ASP A 171 1.37 3.67 27.30
C ASP A 171 2.67 3.74 28.14
N ASP A 172 3.73 3.02 27.72
CA ASP A 172 5.02 3.00 28.40
C ASP A 172 5.89 4.19 27.94
N PRO A 173 6.31 5.09 28.86
CA PRO A 173 7.13 6.25 28.49
C PRO A 173 8.51 5.90 27.93
N TYR A 174 8.99 4.67 28.13
CA TYR A 174 10.28 4.20 27.61
C TYR A 174 10.17 3.47 26.26
N LEU A 175 8.95 3.23 25.77
CA LEU A 175 8.69 2.64 24.46
C LEU A 175 7.83 3.62 23.66
N LEU A 176 8.47 4.50 22.90
CA LEU A 176 7.80 5.55 22.13
C LEU A 176 7.72 5.18 20.65
N PRO A 177 6.77 4.33 20.22
CA PRO A 177 6.61 4.00 18.81
C PRO A 177 6.15 5.24 18.05
N LYS A 178 6.80 5.51 16.93
CA LYS A 178 6.40 6.59 16.01
C LYS A 178 6.22 6.04 14.61
N PRO A 179 5.27 6.58 13.81
CA PRO A 179 5.26 6.33 12.39
C PRO A 179 6.56 6.86 11.76
N ALA A 180 6.96 6.31 10.61
CA ALA A 180 8.26 6.59 10.01
C ALA A 180 8.55 8.08 9.80
N LEU A 181 7.51 8.88 9.45
CA LEU A 181 7.63 10.31 9.20
C LEU A 181 7.94 11.14 10.46
N ASP A 182 7.52 10.66 11.62
CA ASP A 182 7.74 11.34 12.92
C ASP A 182 8.93 10.74 13.69
N ALA A 183 9.56 9.70 13.13
CA ALA A 183 10.65 8.97 13.75
C ALA A 183 12.01 9.65 13.50
N PRO A 184 13.06 9.31 14.27
CA PRO A 184 14.42 9.79 14.01
C PRO A 184 14.88 9.49 12.59
N LEU A 185 15.80 10.31 12.06
CA LEU A 185 16.25 10.23 10.66
C LEU A 185 16.72 8.83 10.27
N VAL A 186 17.43 8.13 11.15
CA VAL A 186 17.90 6.76 10.91
C VAL A 186 16.72 5.80 10.73
N VAL A 187 15.71 5.87 11.61
CA VAL A 187 14.49 5.07 11.51
C VAL A 187 13.71 5.41 10.24
N LEU A 188 13.53 6.70 9.93
CA LEU A 188 12.89 7.15 8.70
C LEU A 188 13.57 6.58 7.46
N VAL A 189 14.90 6.69 7.36
CA VAL A 189 15.67 6.18 6.22
C VAL A 189 15.52 4.66 6.11
N GLY A 190 15.65 3.93 7.23
CA GLY A 190 15.47 2.48 7.25
C GLY A 190 14.06 2.05 6.79
N SER A 191 13.02 2.70 7.29
CA SER A 191 11.62 2.43 6.92
C SER A 191 11.33 2.80 5.46
N VAL A 192 11.84 3.91 4.95
CA VAL A 192 11.71 4.29 3.53
C VAL A 192 12.44 3.30 2.62
N LEU A 193 13.64 2.86 3.00
CA LEU A 193 14.37 1.83 2.25
C LEU A 193 13.56 0.54 2.16
N LEU A 194 12.94 0.08 3.26
CA LEU A 194 12.04 -1.08 3.23
C LEU A 194 10.79 -0.83 2.37
N ALA A 195 10.15 0.33 2.53
CA ALA A 195 8.94 0.69 1.81
C ALA A 195 9.15 0.77 0.29
N VAL A 196 10.34 1.14 -0.16
CA VAL A 196 10.72 1.10 -1.58
C VAL A 196 11.16 -0.29 -2.01
N ALA A 197 11.97 -0.98 -1.19
CA ALA A 197 12.54 -2.28 -1.51
C ALA A 197 11.48 -3.37 -1.74
N VAL A 198 10.42 -3.40 -0.92
CA VAL A 198 9.37 -4.42 -1.04
C VAL A 198 8.65 -4.39 -2.40
N PRO A 199 7.98 -3.29 -2.82
CA PRO A 199 7.27 -3.25 -4.10
C PRO A 199 8.20 -3.34 -5.30
N THR A 200 9.42 -2.77 -5.24
CA THR A 200 10.38 -2.84 -6.35
C THR A 200 10.90 -4.26 -6.56
N ALA A 201 11.28 -4.95 -5.48
CA ALA A 201 11.68 -6.36 -5.53
C ALA A 201 10.54 -7.25 -6.00
N ALA A 202 9.34 -7.05 -5.44
CA ALA A 202 8.15 -7.80 -5.80
C ALA A 202 7.83 -7.66 -7.31
N GLY A 203 7.87 -6.43 -7.83
CA GLY A 203 7.69 -6.14 -9.25
C GLY A 203 8.76 -6.79 -10.14
N TYR A 204 10.03 -6.65 -9.76
CA TYR A 204 11.14 -7.29 -10.49
C TYR A 204 11.01 -8.82 -10.53
N LEU A 205 10.69 -9.43 -9.39
CA LEU A 205 10.54 -10.88 -9.25
C LEU A 205 9.28 -11.40 -9.96
N ALA A 206 8.20 -10.63 -10.04
CA ALA A 206 7.02 -11.01 -10.82
C ALA A 206 7.20 -10.81 -12.33
N GLY A 207 8.10 -9.91 -12.72
CA GLY A 207 8.41 -9.61 -14.12
C GLY A 207 9.41 -10.56 -14.78
N THR A 208 10.10 -11.41 -14.00
CA THR A 208 11.03 -12.41 -14.56
C THR A 208 10.30 -13.49 -15.35
N THR A 209 10.93 -13.97 -16.42
CA THR A 209 10.42 -15.08 -17.25
C THR A 209 10.69 -16.45 -16.61
N ASP A 210 11.63 -16.53 -15.68
CA ASP A 210 11.95 -17.76 -14.94
C ASP A 210 10.99 -17.97 -13.76
N GLN A 211 10.14 -18.98 -13.87
CA GLN A 211 9.10 -19.32 -12.89
C GLN A 211 9.66 -19.76 -11.54
N ASP A 212 10.82 -20.40 -11.54
CA ASP A 212 11.52 -20.81 -10.33
C ASP A 212 12.03 -19.59 -9.58
N VAL A 213 12.60 -18.63 -10.31
CA VAL A 213 13.06 -17.36 -9.74
C VAL A 213 11.90 -16.53 -9.22
N ALA A 214 10.80 -16.42 -9.97
CA ALA A 214 9.61 -15.69 -9.54
C ALA A 214 9.02 -16.26 -8.24
N ARG A 215 8.79 -17.58 -8.21
CA ARG A 215 8.25 -18.27 -7.03
C ARG A 215 9.18 -18.18 -5.84
N GLY A 216 10.46 -18.50 -6.04
CA GLY A 216 11.45 -18.47 -4.99
C GLY A 216 11.62 -17.08 -4.40
N GLY A 217 11.76 -16.07 -5.26
CA GLY A 217 11.90 -14.68 -4.85
C GLY A 217 10.72 -14.15 -4.05
N LEU A 218 9.49 -14.42 -4.50
CA LEU A 218 8.28 -13.97 -3.79
C LEU A 218 8.14 -14.65 -2.41
N LEU A 219 8.44 -15.94 -2.30
CA LEU A 219 8.49 -16.63 -1.01
C LEU A 219 9.58 -16.08 -0.09
N GLY A 220 10.77 -15.80 -0.65
CA GLY A 220 11.88 -15.19 0.08
C GLY A 220 11.54 -13.80 0.60
N LEU A 221 10.88 -12.97 -0.23
CA LEU A 221 10.45 -11.63 0.15
C LEU A 221 9.37 -11.67 1.23
N ALA A 222 8.38 -12.56 1.09
CA ALA A 222 7.35 -12.78 2.10
C ALA A 222 7.94 -13.23 3.43
N ALA A 223 8.90 -14.17 3.41
CA ALA A 223 9.62 -14.65 4.58
C ALA A 223 10.41 -13.52 5.28
N ALA A 224 11.15 -12.73 4.51
CA ALA A 224 11.92 -11.62 5.02
C ALA A 224 11.03 -10.53 5.64
N LEU A 225 9.89 -10.24 5.00
CA LEU A 225 8.89 -9.28 5.48
C LEU A 225 8.20 -9.78 6.76
N ALA A 226 7.88 -11.08 6.86
CA ALA A 226 7.39 -11.68 8.10
C ALA A 226 8.36 -11.44 9.28
N GLY A 227 9.67 -11.51 9.02
CA GLY A 227 10.69 -11.18 10.01
C GLY A 227 10.73 -9.71 10.47
N VAL A 228 10.03 -8.80 9.79
CA VAL A 228 9.87 -7.39 10.16
C VAL A 228 8.55 -7.16 10.90
N VAL A 229 7.46 -7.78 10.45
CA VAL A 229 6.10 -7.44 10.89
C VAL A 229 5.54 -8.36 11.98
N VAL A 230 6.05 -9.58 12.11
CA VAL A 230 5.58 -10.53 13.15
C VAL A 230 6.04 -10.13 14.55
N PRO A 231 7.30 -9.73 14.80
CA PRO A 231 7.74 -9.37 16.14
C PRO A 231 6.87 -8.34 16.89
N PRO A 232 6.48 -7.19 16.30
CA PRO A 232 5.62 -6.23 16.97
C PRO A 232 4.19 -6.76 17.23
N LEU A 233 3.66 -7.63 16.35
CA LEU A 233 2.36 -8.28 16.61
C LEU A 233 2.41 -9.21 17.83
N VAL A 234 3.50 -9.95 17.99
CA VAL A 234 3.71 -10.78 19.18
C VAL A 234 3.93 -9.93 20.42
N ALA A 235 4.64 -8.80 20.30
CA ALA A 235 4.82 -7.86 21.40
C ALA A 235 3.48 -7.34 21.94
N VAL A 236 2.55 -6.93 21.06
CA VAL A 236 1.19 -6.51 21.45
C VAL A 236 0.40 -7.64 22.11
N ALA A 237 0.61 -8.89 21.70
CA ALA A 237 -0.09 -10.03 22.30
C ALA A 237 0.44 -10.40 23.70
N VAL A 238 1.70 -10.07 24.01
CA VAL A 238 2.39 -10.48 25.25
C VAL A 238 2.45 -9.34 26.27
N LEU A 239 2.55 -8.09 25.83
CA LEU A 239 2.73 -6.92 26.69
C LEU A 239 1.42 -6.15 26.85
N ALA A 240 0.94 -6.04 28.09
CA ALA A 240 -0.32 -5.36 28.40
C ALA A 240 -0.27 -3.83 28.18
N GLU A 241 0.92 -3.25 28.16
CA GLU A 241 1.14 -1.80 27.95
C GLU A 241 1.13 -1.42 26.46
N LEU A 242 1.06 -2.40 25.56
CA LEU A 242 1.06 -2.21 24.12
C LEU A 242 -0.32 -2.45 23.54
N SER A 243 -0.75 -1.54 22.68
CA SER A 243 -2.02 -1.63 21.97
C SER A 243 -1.83 -1.79 20.47
N PHE A 244 -2.87 -2.34 19.83
CA PHE A 244 -2.86 -2.72 18.43
C PHE A 244 -2.68 -1.51 17.50
N SER A 245 -1.78 -1.66 16.52
CA SER A 245 -1.63 -0.75 15.39
C SER A 245 -1.84 -1.48 14.07
N TRP A 246 -2.37 -0.75 13.08
CA TRP A 246 -2.62 -1.27 11.74
C TRP A 246 -1.36 -1.59 10.94
N GLY A 247 -0.21 -0.97 11.28
CA GLY A 247 1.03 -1.09 10.50
C GLY A 247 1.48 -2.54 10.27
N PRO A 248 1.83 -3.29 11.33
CA PRO A 248 2.25 -4.68 11.17
C PRO A 248 1.16 -5.59 10.61
N ALA A 249 -0.12 -5.30 10.86
CA ALA A 249 -1.23 -6.07 10.31
C ALA A 249 -1.28 -5.95 8.77
N LEU A 250 -1.19 -4.72 8.23
CA LEU A 250 -1.12 -4.50 6.79
C LEU A 250 0.15 -5.13 6.18
N GLY A 251 1.27 -5.01 6.89
CA GLY A 251 2.52 -5.66 6.54
C GLY A 251 2.40 -7.18 6.45
N LEU A 252 1.73 -7.81 7.42
CA LEU A 252 1.48 -9.25 7.45
C LEU A 252 0.54 -9.69 6.32
N VAL A 253 -0.53 -8.95 6.06
CA VAL A 253 -1.43 -9.22 4.93
C VAL A 253 -0.66 -9.13 3.61
N GLY A 254 0.20 -8.13 3.44
CA GLY A 254 1.09 -8.03 2.28
C GLY A 254 2.04 -9.23 2.15
N ALA A 255 2.67 -9.66 3.24
CA ALA A 255 3.54 -10.84 3.26
C ALA A 255 2.80 -12.13 2.86
N LEU A 256 1.60 -12.35 3.44
CA LEU A 256 0.77 -13.50 3.12
C LEU A 256 0.28 -13.48 1.67
N ALA A 257 -0.08 -12.31 1.15
CA ALA A 257 -0.46 -12.14 -0.25
C ALA A 257 0.70 -12.47 -1.19
N LEU A 258 1.92 -11.99 -0.91
CA LEU A 258 3.12 -12.33 -1.69
C LEU A 258 3.40 -13.85 -1.67
N ALA A 259 3.28 -14.49 -0.50
CA ALA A 259 3.44 -15.93 -0.38
C ALA A 259 2.39 -16.71 -1.18
N ALA A 260 1.12 -16.29 -1.13
CA ALA A 260 0.04 -16.88 -1.90
C ALA A 260 0.25 -16.71 -3.43
N LEU A 261 0.69 -15.52 -3.86
CA LEU A 261 0.97 -15.19 -5.27
C LEU A 261 2.23 -15.91 -5.81
N ALA A 262 3.12 -16.38 -4.94
CA ALA A 262 4.24 -17.22 -5.35
C ALA A 262 3.80 -18.58 -5.94
N VAL A 263 2.61 -19.07 -5.58
CA VAL A 263 2.05 -20.33 -6.11
C VAL A 263 1.75 -20.22 -7.61
N PRO A 264 0.89 -19.29 -8.09
CA PRO A 264 0.67 -19.12 -9.52
C PRO A 264 1.93 -18.64 -10.27
N ALA A 265 2.84 -17.90 -9.61
CA ALA A 265 4.11 -17.51 -10.21
C ALA A 265 4.97 -18.70 -10.66
N GLY A 266 4.95 -19.80 -9.89
CA GLY A 266 5.73 -21.00 -10.16
C GLY A 266 5.01 -22.11 -10.92
N ARG A 267 3.84 -21.83 -11.54
CA ARG A 267 3.15 -22.79 -12.41
C ARG A 267 3.57 -22.56 -13.86
N ALA A 268 3.94 -23.64 -14.54
CA ALA A 268 4.14 -23.64 -15.98
C ALA A 268 2.79 -23.46 -16.67
N HIS A 269 2.68 -22.44 -17.53
CA HIS A 269 1.63 -22.45 -18.54
C HIS A 269 2.03 -23.54 -19.54
N SER A 270 1.41 -24.71 -19.43
CA SER A 270 1.37 -25.66 -20.53
C SER A 270 0.73 -24.92 -21.71
N GLY A 271 1.48 -24.73 -22.78
CA GLY A 271 1.08 -23.97 -23.97
C GLY A 271 -0.02 -24.63 -24.81
N GLU A 272 -1.03 -25.23 -24.19
CA GLU A 272 -2.32 -25.40 -24.85
C GLU A 272 -3.07 -24.09 -24.68
N VAL A 273 -2.92 -23.23 -25.69
CA VAL A 273 -3.79 -22.07 -25.89
C VAL A 273 -5.17 -22.62 -26.19
N ASP A 274 -5.93 -22.86 -25.13
CA ASP A 274 -7.37 -23.01 -25.25
C ASP A 274 -7.95 -21.60 -25.38
N GLU A 275 -7.99 -21.10 -26.62
CA GLU A 275 -8.57 -19.79 -26.99
C GLU A 275 -10.00 -19.61 -26.42
N ASP A 276 -10.69 -20.71 -26.11
CA ASP A 276 -12.04 -20.73 -25.56
C ASP A 276 -12.13 -20.52 -24.02
N LEU A 277 -11.01 -20.58 -23.26
CA LEU A 277 -11.00 -20.50 -21.79
C LEU A 277 -10.80 -19.07 -21.21
N HIS A 278 -10.51 -18.06 -22.04
CA HIS A 278 -10.09 -16.74 -21.55
C HIS A 278 -11.22 -15.74 -21.26
N LEU A 279 -12.36 -15.84 -21.95
CA LEU A 279 -13.53 -14.97 -21.75
C LEU A 279 -14.23 -15.13 -20.36
N PRO A 280 -14.34 -16.34 -19.77
CA PRO A 280 -14.90 -16.52 -18.43
C PRO A 280 -14.09 -15.83 -17.34
N ALA A 281 -12.76 -15.78 -17.45
CA ALA A 281 -11.90 -15.19 -16.43
C ALA A 281 -12.05 -13.67 -16.37
N LEU A 282 -12.01 -12.99 -17.53
CA LEU A 282 -12.20 -11.54 -17.59
C LEU A 282 -13.60 -11.16 -17.10
N SER A 283 -14.65 -11.87 -17.53
CA SER A 283 -16.02 -11.61 -17.07
C SER A 283 -16.17 -11.79 -15.55
N ARG A 284 -15.50 -12.77 -14.93
CA ARG A 284 -15.46 -12.95 -13.47
C ARG A 284 -14.71 -11.82 -12.77
N LEU A 285 -13.59 -11.34 -13.32
CA LEU A 285 -12.86 -10.20 -12.74
C LEU A 285 -13.69 -8.91 -12.84
N LEU A 286 -14.35 -8.66 -13.98
CA LEU A 286 -15.27 -7.54 -14.15
C LEU A 286 -16.42 -7.62 -13.15
N THR A 287 -17.06 -8.79 -13.02
CA THR A 287 -18.14 -9.03 -12.05
C THR A 287 -17.66 -8.86 -10.61
N GLY A 288 -16.48 -9.37 -10.27
CA GLY A 288 -15.88 -9.24 -8.94
C GLY A 288 -15.60 -7.77 -8.59
N SER A 289 -14.96 -7.02 -9.50
CA SER A 289 -14.73 -5.59 -9.30
C SER A 289 -16.03 -4.80 -9.20
N ALA A 290 -17.06 -5.17 -9.97
CA ALA A 290 -18.39 -4.57 -9.92
C ALA A 290 -19.08 -4.79 -8.58
N VAL A 291 -19.10 -6.03 -8.07
CA VAL A 291 -19.70 -6.37 -6.77
C VAL A 291 -18.99 -5.65 -5.63
N LEU A 292 -17.65 -5.59 -5.65
CA LEU A 292 -16.88 -4.86 -4.65
C LEU A 292 -17.16 -3.35 -4.72
N ALA A 293 -17.25 -2.77 -5.91
CA ALA A 293 -17.61 -1.37 -6.09
C ALA A 293 -19.04 -1.07 -5.61
N LEU A 294 -20.00 -1.97 -5.87
CA LEU A 294 -21.37 -1.86 -5.37
C LEU A 294 -21.42 -1.92 -3.84
N ALA A 295 -20.68 -2.85 -3.22
CA ALA A 295 -20.58 -2.96 -1.77
C ALA A 295 -19.96 -1.70 -1.15
N ALA A 296 -18.86 -1.18 -1.73
CA ALA A 296 -18.25 0.07 -1.31
C ALA A 296 -19.20 1.26 -1.42
N GLY A 297 -19.93 1.36 -2.54
CA GLY A 297 -20.92 2.40 -2.77
C GLY A 297 -22.09 2.34 -1.78
N ALA A 298 -22.64 1.14 -1.55
CA ALA A 298 -23.73 0.91 -0.59
C ALA A 298 -23.30 1.24 0.84
N LEU A 299 -22.10 0.82 1.26
CA LEU A 299 -21.56 1.14 2.57
C LEU A 299 -21.25 2.63 2.74
N SER A 300 -20.81 3.31 1.68
CA SER A 300 -20.63 4.77 1.70
C SER A 300 -21.96 5.50 1.92
N VAL A 301 -23.03 5.06 1.24
CA VAL A 301 -24.39 5.60 1.46
C VAL A 301 -24.89 5.28 2.86
N LEU A 302 -24.67 4.05 3.35
CA LEU A 302 -25.01 3.66 4.73
C LEU A 302 -24.26 4.54 5.74
N ALA A 303 -22.97 4.78 5.53
CA ALA A 303 -22.19 5.69 6.35
C ALA A 303 -22.73 7.12 6.29
N ALA A 304 -23.18 7.60 5.13
CA ALA A 304 -23.74 8.95 5.01
C ALA A 304 -25.01 9.18 5.86
N VAL A 305 -25.78 8.13 6.15
CA VAL A 305 -27.04 8.22 6.92
C VAL A 305 -26.93 7.69 8.36
N ALA A 306 -25.97 6.83 8.65
CA ALA A 306 -25.80 6.23 9.96
C ALA A 306 -25.05 7.16 10.93
N PRO A 307 -25.36 7.09 12.25
CA PRO A 307 -24.60 7.80 13.27
C PRO A 307 -23.11 7.43 13.22
N GLN A 308 -22.25 8.44 13.29
CA GLN A 308 -20.79 8.30 13.19
C GLN A 308 -20.12 8.08 14.53
N VAL A 309 -20.53 8.87 15.52
CA VAL A 309 -19.96 8.92 16.86
C VAL A 309 -21.10 9.03 17.85
N GLU A 310 -20.91 8.45 19.03
CA GLU A 310 -21.69 8.77 20.22
C GLU A 310 -20.78 9.44 21.24
N MET A 311 -21.18 10.65 21.66
CA MET A 311 -20.48 11.41 22.67
C MET A 311 -20.88 11.00 24.09
N PRO A 312 -19.95 11.10 25.07
CA PRO A 312 -20.32 10.98 26.48
C PRO A 312 -21.39 11.99 26.90
N TYR A 313 -22.15 11.63 27.95
CA TYR A 313 -23.26 12.44 28.43
C TYR A 313 -22.86 13.89 28.72
N GLY A 314 -23.63 14.85 28.19
CA GLY A 314 -23.40 16.29 28.38
C GLY A 314 -22.50 16.94 27.33
N LEU A 315 -21.87 16.18 26.43
CA LEU A 315 -21.11 16.70 25.29
C LEU A 315 -21.97 16.72 24.01
N ARG A 316 -21.72 17.71 23.16
CA ARG A 316 -22.46 17.89 21.90
C ARG A 316 -21.88 17.00 20.81
N ASP A 317 -22.74 16.35 20.05
CA ASP A 317 -22.31 15.52 18.92
C ASP A 317 -21.51 16.32 17.86
N PRO A 318 -20.51 15.70 17.22
CA PRO A 318 -19.80 16.31 16.11
C PRO A 318 -20.75 16.67 14.97
N SER A 319 -20.40 17.70 14.21
CA SER A 319 -21.23 18.11 13.07
C SER A 319 -21.32 16.99 12.02
N PRO A 320 -22.50 16.70 11.44
CA PRO A 320 -22.68 15.65 10.44
C PRO A 320 -22.18 16.03 9.03
N TYR A 321 -21.70 17.26 8.84
CA TYR A 321 -21.36 17.80 7.52
C TYR A 321 -20.31 16.99 6.73
N PRO A 322 -19.22 16.45 7.33
CA PRO A 322 -18.27 15.62 6.60
C PRO A 322 -18.92 14.39 5.94
N ALA A 323 -19.95 13.82 6.58
CA ALA A 323 -20.64 12.64 6.06
C ALA A 323 -21.47 12.93 4.80
N ARG A 324 -21.81 14.19 4.50
CA ARG A 324 -22.59 14.55 3.32
C ARG A 324 -21.85 14.26 2.01
N VAL A 325 -20.52 14.29 2.00
CA VAL A 325 -19.70 14.00 0.81
C VAL A 325 -19.71 12.51 0.46
N LEU A 326 -20.07 11.63 1.41
CA LEU A 326 -20.22 10.19 1.16
C LEU A 326 -21.41 9.87 0.23
N TRP A 327 -22.42 10.74 0.15
CA TRP A 327 -23.55 10.57 -0.78
C TRP A 327 -23.12 10.54 -2.25
N PRO A 328 -22.51 11.61 -2.80
CA PRO A 328 -22.09 11.60 -4.19
C PRO A 328 -21.00 10.55 -4.47
N ALA A 329 -20.10 10.29 -3.51
CA ALA A 329 -19.09 9.24 -3.62
C ALA A 329 -19.73 7.84 -3.75
N GLY A 330 -20.66 7.51 -2.85
CA GLY A 330 -21.34 6.22 -2.83
C GLY A 330 -22.23 6.00 -4.05
N ILE A 331 -23.02 7.00 -4.44
CA ILE A 331 -23.87 6.95 -5.65
C ILE A 331 -23.01 6.73 -6.89
N LEU A 332 -21.89 7.43 -7.02
CA LEU A 332 -21.00 7.28 -8.16
C LEU A 332 -20.45 5.85 -8.29
N LEU A 333 -19.98 5.24 -7.18
CA LEU A 333 -19.53 3.85 -7.21
C LEU A 333 -20.67 2.85 -7.48
N LEU A 334 -21.87 3.11 -6.97
CA LEU A 334 -23.05 2.30 -7.27
C LEU A 334 -23.35 2.30 -8.77
N LEU A 335 -23.34 3.48 -9.41
CA LEU A 335 -23.59 3.63 -10.84
C LEU A 335 -22.52 2.94 -11.70
N VAL A 336 -21.23 3.13 -11.34
CA VAL A 336 -20.12 2.50 -12.06
C VAL A 336 -20.13 0.98 -11.88
N GLY A 337 -20.34 0.49 -10.67
CA GLY A 337 -20.48 -0.93 -10.37
C GLY A 337 -21.65 -1.57 -11.13
N ALA A 338 -22.83 -0.93 -11.13
CA ALA A 338 -23.99 -1.41 -11.87
C ALA A 338 -23.73 -1.44 -13.39
N ALA A 339 -23.08 -0.41 -13.94
CA ALA A 339 -22.72 -0.36 -15.35
C ALA A 339 -21.72 -1.46 -15.75
N LEU A 340 -20.82 -1.86 -14.84
CA LEU A 340 -19.90 -2.97 -15.06
C LEU A 340 -20.59 -4.34 -15.11
N LEU A 341 -21.75 -4.51 -14.46
CA LEU A 341 -22.54 -5.74 -14.54
C LEU A 341 -23.29 -5.87 -15.88
N VAL A 342 -23.40 -4.79 -16.66
CA VAL A 342 -24.03 -4.81 -17.98
C VAL A 342 -22.98 -5.17 -19.04
N PRO A 343 -23.05 -6.35 -19.69
CA PRO A 343 -21.97 -6.82 -20.59
C PRO A 343 -21.63 -5.86 -21.72
N ARG A 344 -22.62 -5.12 -22.24
CA ARG A 344 -22.45 -4.12 -23.30
C ARG A 344 -21.68 -2.87 -22.86
N LEU A 345 -21.70 -2.55 -21.57
CA LEU A 345 -21.08 -1.36 -20.98
C LEU A 345 -19.78 -1.69 -20.25
N ALA A 346 -19.62 -2.94 -19.78
CA ALA A 346 -18.51 -3.36 -18.93
C ALA A 346 -17.14 -2.94 -19.49
N LEU A 347 -16.85 -3.27 -20.75
CA LEU A 347 -15.57 -2.92 -21.39
C LEU A 347 -15.38 -1.41 -21.60
N ARG A 348 -16.46 -0.64 -21.76
CA ARG A 348 -16.40 0.82 -21.94
C ARG A 348 -16.21 1.55 -20.63
N VAL A 349 -16.82 1.05 -19.55
CA VAL A 349 -16.84 1.69 -18.23
C VAL A 349 -15.67 1.22 -17.36
N ARG A 350 -15.11 0.03 -17.61
CA ARG A 350 -13.99 -0.53 -16.82
C ARG A 350 -12.79 0.41 -16.63
N PRO A 351 -12.31 1.17 -17.62
CA PRO A 351 -11.21 2.12 -17.40
C PRO A 351 -11.54 3.25 -16.40
N LEU A 352 -12.82 3.47 -16.08
CA LEU A 352 -13.29 4.53 -15.18
C LEU A 352 -13.11 4.13 -13.70
N LEU A 353 -13.29 2.85 -13.36
CA LEU A 353 -13.25 2.36 -11.97
C LEU A 353 -11.87 2.54 -11.28
N PRO A 354 -10.71 2.27 -11.91
CA PRO A 354 -9.39 2.53 -11.31
C PRO A 354 -9.10 3.99 -10.96
N VAL A 355 -9.91 4.93 -11.47
CA VAL A 355 -9.81 6.36 -11.13
C VAL A 355 -10.88 6.72 -10.10
N VAL A 356 -12.13 6.30 -10.33
CA VAL A 356 -13.28 6.72 -9.51
C VAL A 356 -13.28 6.16 -8.10
N TRP A 357 -12.67 5.00 -7.83
CA TRP A 357 -12.65 4.43 -6.47
C TRP A 357 -12.12 5.40 -5.40
N VAL A 358 -11.24 6.35 -5.77
CA VAL A 358 -10.64 7.35 -4.87
C VAL A 358 -11.65 8.33 -4.28
N VAL A 359 -12.88 8.44 -4.82
CA VAL A 359 -13.92 9.30 -4.22
C VAL A 359 -14.37 8.79 -2.85
N VAL A 360 -14.25 7.48 -2.59
CA VAL A 360 -14.57 6.90 -1.29
C VAL A 360 -13.57 7.34 -0.21
N PRO A 361 -12.25 7.12 -0.33
CA PRO A 361 -11.30 7.63 0.65
C PRO A 361 -11.29 9.17 0.72
N LEU A 362 -11.53 9.88 -0.38
CA LEU A 362 -11.73 11.34 -0.36
C LEU A 362 -12.84 11.76 0.63
N ALA A 363 -14.00 11.10 0.57
CA ALA A 363 -15.14 11.40 1.43
C ALA A 363 -15.01 10.80 2.84
N ALA A 364 -14.54 9.56 2.95
CA ALA A 364 -14.49 8.80 4.20
C ALA A 364 -13.44 9.36 5.17
N THR A 365 -12.31 9.85 4.68
CA THR A 365 -11.24 10.39 5.55
C THR A 365 -11.70 11.59 6.35
N GLY A 366 -12.50 12.50 5.77
CA GLY A 366 -13.05 13.63 6.52
C GLY A 366 -14.01 13.22 7.65
N VAL A 367 -14.72 12.11 7.48
CA VAL A 367 -15.57 11.52 8.53
C VAL A 367 -14.73 10.84 9.60
N LEU A 368 -13.76 10.02 9.18
CA LEU A 368 -12.88 9.29 10.09
C LEU A 368 -12.00 10.22 10.91
N ASP A 369 -11.55 11.34 10.34
CA ASP A 369 -10.80 12.38 11.06
C ASP A 369 -11.62 12.90 12.26
N ALA A 370 -12.88 13.29 12.01
CA ALA A 370 -13.78 13.75 13.08
C ALA A 370 -14.06 12.67 14.14
N VAL A 371 -14.16 11.40 13.72
CA VAL A 371 -14.33 10.25 14.64
C VAL A 371 -13.08 10.06 15.49
N PHE A 372 -11.89 10.04 14.89
CA PHE A 372 -10.63 9.85 15.62
C PHE A 372 -10.37 11.00 16.60
N THR A 373 -10.60 12.25 16.19
CA THR A 373 -10.50 13.40 17.09
C THR A 373 -11.45 13.26 18.27
N ALA A 374 -12.71 12.87 18.03
CA ALA A 374 -13.70 12.69 19.10
C ALA A 374 -13.34 11.55 20.06
N VAL A 375 -12.90 10.41 19.53
CA VAL A 375 -12.51 9.24 20.33
C VAL A 375 -11.29 9.57 21.19
N GLN A 376 -10.26 10.21 20.61
CA GLN A 376 -9.02 10.52 21.30
C GLN A 376 -9.15 11.68 22.30
N ALA A 377 -9.86 12.75 21.93
CA ALA A 377 -9.93 13.96 22.76
C ALA A 377 -11.04 13.91 23.81
N ALA A 378 -12.13 13.18 23.55
CA ALA A 378 -13.34 13.23 24.37
C ALA A 378 -13.81 11.85 24.85
N GLY A 379 -13.09 10.76 24.56
CA GLY A 379 -13.51 9.41 24.94
C GLY A 379 -14.80 8.94 24.27
N ALA A 380 -15.11 9.49 23.09
CA ALA A 380 -16.29 9.14 22.33
C ALA A 380 -16.21 7.71 21.75
N GLN A 381 -17.36 7.13 21.39
CA GLN A 381 -17.42 5.80 20.79
C GLN A 381 -17.76 5.86 19.29
N ALA A 382 -16.98 5.13 18.48
CA ALA A 382 -17.27 4.99 17.05
C ALA A 382 -18.53 4.13 16.84
N ARG A 383 -19.47 4.65 16.03
CA ARG A 383 -20.74 3.99 15.72
C ARG A 383 -20.73 3.37 14.31
N LEU A 384 -21.86 2.78 13.91
CA LEU A 384 -22.00 2.04 12.65
C LEU A 384 -21.55 2.84 11.43
N GLY A 385 -21.82 4.14 11.39
CA GLY A 385 -21.43 5.00 10.26
C GLY A 385 -19.92 5.05 10.05
N ALA A 386 -19.14 5.10 11.14
CA ALA A 386 -17.68 5.17 11.08
C ALA A 386 -17.10 3.84 10.58
N TRP A 387 -17.62 2.72 11.09
CA TRP A 387 -17.27 1.39 10.63
C TRP A 387 -17.63 1.17 9.17
N ALA A 388 -18.84 1.60 8.76
CA ALA A 388 -19.28 1.51 7.36
C ALA A 388 -18.37 2.33 6.43
N ALA A 389 -17.95 3.54 6.84
CA ALA A 389 -17.01 4.37 6.07
C ALA A 389 -15.64 3.68 5.92
N GLY A 390 -15.10 3.13 7.02
CA GLY A 390 -13.83 2.39 6.99
C GLY A 390 -13.89 1.15 6.08
N VAL A 391 -14.94 0.34 6.21
CA VAL A 391 -15.12 -0.86 5.39
C VAL A 391 -15.39 -0.50 3.92
N ALA A 392 -16.08 0.60 3.65
CA ALA A 392 -16.28 1.10 2.28
C ALA A 392 -14.95 1.41 1.57
N VAL A 393 -13.98 2.02 2.28
CA VAL A 393 -12.63 2.26 1.74
C VAL A 393 -11.95 0.95 1.35
N LEU A 394 -12.03 -0.07 2.22
CA LEU A 394 -11.44 -1.39 1.93
C LEU A 394 -12.03 -2.03 0.68
N PHE A 395 -13.36 -2.01 0.53
CA PHE A 395 -14.01 -2.52 -0.67
C PHE A 395 -13.70 -1.71 -1.92
N ALA A 396 -13.58 -0.39 -1.82
CA ALA A 396 -13.21 0.47 -2.95
C ALA A 396 -11.79 0.16 -3.45
N VAL A 397 -10.83 0.00 -2.53
CA VAL A 397 -9.46 -0.42 -2.85
C VAL A 397 -9.46 -1.81 -3.50
N ALA A 398 -10.17 -2.78 -2.92
CA ALA A 398 -10.27 -4.11 -3.49
C ALA A 398 -10.88 -4.10 -4.91
N ALA A 399 -11.92 -3.30 -5.13
CA ALA A 399 -12.53 -3.11 -6.45
C ALA A 399 -11.52 -2.54 -7.46
N ALA A 400 -10.73 -1.54 -7.06
CA ALA A 400 -9.69 -0.95 -7.89
C ALA A 400 -8.60 -1.95 -8.27
N ILE A 401 -8.14 -2.77 -7.30
CA ILE A 401 -7.14 -3.82 -7.52
C ILE A 401 -7.67 -4.83 -8.54
N VAL A 402 -8.88 -5.37 -8.33
CA VAL A 402 -9.47 -6.35 -9.25
C VAL A 402 -9.69 -5.73 -10.65
N ALA A 403 -10.08 -4.46 -10.73
CA ALA A 403 -10.24 -3.73 -12.00
C ALA A 403 -8.91 -3.44 -12.70
N ALA A 404 -7.82 -3.26 -11.94
CA ALA A 404 -6.46 -3.12 -12.47
C ALA A 404 -6.00 -4.46 -13.07
N VAL A 405 -6.21 -5.57 -12.35
CA VAL A 405 -5.92 -6.93 -12.84
C VAL A 405 -6.71 -7.27 -14.09
N ALA A 406 -8.01 -6.94 -14.12
CA ALA A 406 -8.84 -7.11 -15.31
C ALA A 406 -8.25 -6.37 -16.53
N GLY A 407 -7.64 -5.20 -16.31
CA GLY A 407 -6.98 -4.47 -17.38
C GLY A 407 -5.62 -4.94 -17.79
N ALA A 408 -4.91 -5.56 -16.86
CA ALA A 408 -3.65 -6.22 -17.14
C ALA A 408 -3.90 -7.44 -18.03
N VAL A 409 -4.93 -8.24 -17.70
CA VAL A 409 -5.40 -9.35 -18.55
C VAL A 409 -5.84 -8.84 -19.94
N GLU A 410 -6.59 -7.74 -20.01
CA GLU A 410 -6.98 -7.11 -21.29
C GLU A 410 -5.79 -6.61 -22.14
N ARG A 411 -4.60 -6.44 -21.53
CA ARG A 411 -3.39 -5.94 -22.19
C ARG A 411 -2.39 -7.03 -22.55
N ASP A 412 -2.52 -8.24 -21.99
CA ASP A 412 -1.66 -9.37 -22.34
C ASP A 412 -1.83 -9.79 -23.81
N GLU A 413 -2.97 -9.45 -24.44
CA GLU A 413 -3.28 -9.70 -25.86
C GLU A 413 -2.79 -8.61 -26.83
N VAL A 414 -2.21 -7.52 -26.32
CA VAL A 414 -1.86 -6.34 -27.12
C VAL A 414 -0.35 -6.15 -27.13
N ASP A 415 0.24 -6.01 -28.33
CA ASP A 415 1.63 -5.60 -28.45
C ASP A 415 1.82 -4.18 -27.88
N LEU A 416 2.64 -4.07 -26.82
CA LEU A 416 2.95 -2.82 -26.11
C LEU A 416 4.27 -2.20 -26.57
N THR A 417 4.96 -2.76 -27.57
CA THR A 417 6.26 -2.25 -28.03
C THR A 417 6.16 -0.86 -28.67
N GLU A 418 4.99 -0.45 -29.16
CA GLU A 418 4.74 0.89 -29.72
C GLU A 418 3.87 1.76 -28.78
N ILE A 419 4.49 2.40 -27.79
CA ILE A 419 3.82 3.44 -26.98
C ILE A 419 3.93 4.79 -27.70
N ALA A 420 2.93 5.13 -28.50
CA ALA A 420 2.85 6.45 -29.14
C ALA A 420 2.02 7.44 -28.31
N MET A 421 2.66 8.52 -27.85
CA MET A 421 1.98 9.58 -27.09
C MET A 421 1.12 10.47 -28.01
N ARG A 422 -0.18 10.56 -27.73
CA ARG A 422 -1.14 11.31 -28.55
C ARG A 422 -1.13 12.79 -28.20
N LYS A 423 -0.42 13.59 -29.01
CA LYS A 423 -0.36 15.07 -28.92
C LYS A 423 -1.71 15.78 -28.71
N PRO A 424 -2.83 15.43 -29.39
CA PRO A 424 -4.10 16.16 -29.19
C PRO A 424 -4.73 15.96 -27.81
N VAL A 425 -4.35 14.91 -27.07
CA VAL A 425 -4.81 14.66 -25.69
C VAL A 425 -3.84 15.23 -24.66
N LEU A 426 -2.56 15.40 -25.02
CA LEU A 426 -1.49 15.84 -24.12
C LEU A 426 -1.72 17.26 -23.56
N VAL A 427 -1.94 18.24 -24.42
CA VAL A 427 -2.10 19.65 -24.00
C VAL A 427 -3.28 19.83 -23.03
N PRO A 428 -4.49 19.33 -23.32
CA PRO A 428 -5.61 19.52 -22.41
C PRO A 428 -5.49 18.61 -21.16
N ALA A 429 -4.79 17.47 -21.24
CA ALA A 429 -4.41 16.68 -20.07
C ALA A 429 -3.46 17.44 -19.12
N LEU A 430 -2.45 18.14 -19.64
CA LEU A 430 -1.56 18.99 -18.84
C LEU A 430 -2.33 20.13 -18.16
N ALA A 431 -3.25 20.79 -18.89
CA ALA A 431 -4.11 21.81 -18.30
C ALA A 431 -4.99 21.24 -17.18
N SER A 432 -5.58 20.06 -17.39
CA SER A 432 -6.37 19.38 -16.36
C SER A 432 -5.56 18.97 -15.13
N LEU A 433 -4.28 18.64 -15.31
CA LEU A 433 -3.38 18.30 -14.22
C LEU A 433 -3.11 19.51 -13.30
N VAL A 434 -2.86 20.68 -13.89
CA VAL A 434 -2.65 21.93 -13.13
C VAL A 434 -3.94 22.33 -12.39
N LEU A 435 -5.08 22.32 -13.07
CA LEU A 435 -6.37 22.68 -12.48
C LEU A 435 -6.81 21.69 -11.38
N GLY A 436 -6.62 20.39 -11.62
CA GLY A 436 -6.88 19.34 -10.64
C GLY A 436 -5.99 19.47 -9.41
N ALA A 437 -4.68 19.69 -9.61
CA ALA A 437 -3.75 19.93 -8.52
C ALA A 437 -4.16 21.14 -7.67
N ALA A 438 -4.54 22.25 -8.31
CA ALA A 438 -5.05 23.42 -7.61
C ALA A 438 -6.35 23.12 -6.84
N ALA A 439 -7.29 22.37 -7.42
CA ALA A 439 -8.57 22.03 -6.78
C ALA A 439 -8.44 21.19 -5.49
N PHE A 440 -7.44 20.31 -5.42
CA PHE A 440 -7.17 19.49 -4.24
C PHE A 440 -6.19 20.14 -3.25
N SER A 441 -5.35 21.04 -3.72
CA SER A 441 -4.36 21.73 -2.87
C SER A 441 -4.93 22.98 -2.17
N LEU A 442 -5.95 23.61 -2.77
CA LEU A 442 -6.58 24.82 -2.26
C LEU A 442 -7.91 24.52 -1.56
N PRO A 443 -8.33 25.38 -0.60
CA PRO A 443 -9.60 25.21 0.10
C PRO A 443 -10.78 25.38 -0.85
N VAL A 444 -11.73 24.44 -0.80
CA VAL A 444 -13.03 24.54 -1.49
C VAL A 444 -14.04 25.35 -0.67
N VAL A 445 -13.88 25.35 0.65
CA VAL A 445 -14.74 26.03 1.61
C VAL A 445 -13.89 26.94 2.48
N THR A 446 -14.32 28.20 2.62
CA THR A 446 -13.68 29.18 3.51
C THR A 446 -14.72 29.82 4.41
N ALA A 447 -14.39 30.03 5.69
CA ALA A 447 -15.22 30.76 6.64
C ALA A 447 -14.33 31.56 7.59
N PRO A 448 -14.84 32.63 8.24
CA PRO A 448 -14.10 33.31 9.30
C PRO A 448 -13.65 32.33 10.38
N ASP A 449 -12.40 32.44 10.82
CA ASP A 449 -11.78 31.59 11.85
C ASP A 449 -11.77 30.07 11.55
N TYR A 450 -11.87 29.70 10.26
CA TYR A 450 -11.82 28.31 9.80
C TYR A 450 -10.68 28.07 8.81
N THR A 451 -9.72 27.24 9.22
CA THR A 451 -8.67 26.71 8.36
C THR A 451 -9.06 25.33 7.86
N ALA A 452 -9.37 25.21 6.57
CA ALA A 452 -9.69 23.93 5.97
C ALA A 452 -8.45 23.00 5.94
N PRO A 453 -8.59 21.72 6.31
CA PRO A 453 -7.54 20.73 6.10
C PRO A 453 -7.17 20.65 4.63
N GLY A 454 -5.87 20.72 4.34
CA GLY A 454 -5.33 20.74 2.99
C GLY A 454 -4.07 19.89 2.87
N VAL A 455 -3.51 19.86 1.67
CA VAL A 455 -2.22 19.18 1.43
C VAL A 455 -1.06 19.94 2.06
N PHE A 456 -1.16 21.26 2.13
CA PHE A 456 -0.10 22.15 2.63
C PHE A 456 -0.45 22.87 3.94
N THR A 457 -1.67 22.66 4.46
CA THR A 457 -2.21 23.35 5.64
C THR A 457 -2.93 22.34 6.53
N GLU A 458 -2.61 22.30 7.83
CA GLU A 458 -3.25 21.39 8.81
C GLU A 458 -3.33 19.95 8.29
N PHE A 459 -2.16 19.36 8.02
CA PHE A 459 -2.09 18.02 7.42
C PHE A 459 -2.56 16.96 8.41
N GLY A 460 -3.67 16.29 8.08
CA GLY A 460 -4.31 15.29 8.94
C GLY A 460 -4.88 14.11 8.15
N THR A 461 -5.82 13.37 8.75
CA THR A 461 -6.45 12.20 8.10
C THR A 461 -7.16 12.61 6.81
N THR A 462 -7.87 13.75 6.85
CA THR A 462 -8.55 14.34 5.69
C THR A 462 -7.59 14.62 4.51
N SER A 463 -6.36 15.04 4.80
CA SER A 463 -5.34 15.35 3.79
C SER A 463 -4.90 14.11 3.01
N TRP A 464 -4.92 12.93 3.62
CA TRP A 464 -4.66 11.67 2.91
C TRP A 464 -5.74 11.34 1.87
N GLY A 465 -7.01 11.66 2.16
CA GLY A 465 -8.09 11.52 1.18
C GLY A 465 -7.90 12.45 -0.02
N LEU A 466 -7.53 13.71 0.25
CA LEU A 466 -7.20 14.69 -0.80
C LEU A 466 -6.01 14.24 -1.66
N LEU A 467 -4.93 13.75 -1.03
CA LEU A 467 -3.78 13.22 -1.74
C LEU A 467 -4.13 12.00 -2.60
N THR A 468 -4.97 11.09 -2.08
CA THR A 468 -5.41 9.90 -2.83
C THR A 468 -6.23 10.29 -4.06
N ALA A 469 -7.15 11.25 -3.92
CA ALA A 469 -7.94 11.77 -5.03
C ALA A 469 -7.08 12.52 -6.06
N LEU A 470 -6.16 13.36 -5.59
CA LEU A 470 -5.19 14.06 -6.43
C LEU A 470 -4.33 13.07 -7.23
N ALA A 471 -3.80 12.04 -6.58
CA ALA A 471 -3.01 11.01 -7.23
C ALA A 471 -3.82 10.27 -8.31
N GLY A 472 -5.09 9.95 -8.04
CA GLY A 472 -6.00 9.36 -9.02
C GLY A 472 -6.22 10.24 -10.26
N VAL A 473 -6.45 11.54 -10.07
CA VAL A 473 -6.63 12.52 -11.16
C VAL A 473 -5.34 12.71 -11.96
N VAL A 474 -4.20 12.84 -11.27
CA VAL A 474 -2.88 12.95 -11.91
C VAL A 474 -2.55 11.70 -12.72
N ALA A 475 -2.77 10.51 -12.16
CA ALA A 475 -2.57 9.25 -12.87
C ALA A 475 -3.45 9.17 -14.13
N ALA A 476 -4.73 9.54 -14.05
CA ALA A 476 -5.60 9.60 -15.21
C ALA A 476 -5.11 10.59 -16.28
N ALA A 477 -4.72 11.80 -15.89
CA ALA A 477 -4.24 12.82 -16.81
C ALA A 477 -2.92 12.42 -17.49
N VAL A 478 -1.98 11.82 -16.75
CA VAL A 478 -0.69 11.35 -17.29
C VAL A 478 -0.86 10.12 -18.19
N LEU A 479 -1.75 9.19 -17.83
CA LEU A 479 -1.96 7.96 -18.59
C LEU A 479 -2.84 8.15 -19.83
N ALA A 480 -3.76 9.12 -19.84
CA ALA A 480 -4.72 9.31 -20.94
C ALA A 480 -4.06 9.53 -22.32
N PRO A 481 -2.98 10.32 -22.47
CA PRO A 481 -2.27 10.49 -23.75
C PRO A 481 -1.63 9.21 -24.30
N MET A 482 -1.37 8.22 -23.43
CA MET A 482 -0.79 6.93 -23.78
C MET A 482 -1.87 5.84 -24.00
N CYS A 483 -3.14 6.18 -23.84
CA CYS A 483 -4.26 5.23 -23.94
C CYS A 483 -4.95 5.28 -25.31
N ARG A 484 -5.63 4.19 -25.67
CA ARG A 484 -6.54 4.14 -26.83
C ARG A 484 -7.71 5.13 -26.64
N PRO A 485 -8.25 5.73 -27.72
CA PRO A 485 -9.29 6.78 -27.65
C PRO A 485 -10.44 6.53 -26.67
N PRO A 486 -11.14 5.38 -26.70
CA PRO A 486 -12.28 5.15 -25.80
C PRO A 486 -11.83 4.98 -24.34
N ARG A 487 -10.63 4.40 -24.11
CA ARG A 487 -10.09 4.20 -22.76
C ARG A 487 -9.59 5.51 -22.15
N ALA A 488 -8.95 6.35 -22.97
CA ALA A 488 -8.52 7.70 -22.59
C ALA A 488 -9.73 8.57 -22.20
N ALA A 489 -10.80 8.53 -23.00
CA ALA A 489 -12.05 9.23 -22.68
C ALA A 489 -12.66 8.76 -21.35
N ALA A 490 -12.73 7.44 -21.12
CA ALA A 490 -13.25 6.89 -19.87
C ALA A 490 -12.39 7.27 -18.65
N LEU A 491 -11.05 7.26 -18.75
CA LEU A 491 -10.15 7.70 -17.68
C LEU A 491 -10.38 9.18 -17.32
N LEU A 492 -10.48 10.05 -18.33
CA LEU A 492 -10.70 11.49 -18.16
C LEU A 492 -12.10 11.80 -17.61
N CYS A 493 -13.13 11.06 -18.03
CA CYS A 493 -14.46 11.13 -17.42
C CYS A 493 -14.44 10.70 -15.95
N GLY A 494 -13.67 9.67 -15.60
CA GLY A 494 -13.47 9.26 -14.21
C GLY A 494 -12.81 10.35 -13.38
N ALA A 495 -11.74 10.96 -13.89
CA ALA A 495 -11.09 12.10 -13.24
C ALA A 495 -12.04 13.29 -13.08
N ALA A 496 -12.87 13.59 -14.09
CA ALA A 496 -13.88 14.64 -14.01
C ALA A 496 -14.90 14.37 -12.90
N ALA A 497 -15.32 13.11 -12.73
CA ALA A 497 -16.23 12.71 -11.67
C ALA A 497 -15.58 12.88 -10.28
N VAL A 498 -14.30 12.52 -10.12
CA VAL A 498 -13.54 12.71 -8.87
C VAL A 498 -13.44 14.19 -8.50
N VAL A 499 -13.06 15.06 -9.46
CA VAL A 499 -13.02 16.52 -9.24
C VAL A 499 -14.43 17.06 -8.98
N GLY A 500 -15.45 16.51 -9.64
CA GLY A 500 -16.85 16.85 -9.41
C GLY A 500 -17.30 16.59 -7.97
N VAL A 501 -16.93 15.45 -7.38
CA VAL A 501 -17.19 15.15 -5.96
C VAL A 501 -16.51 16.19 -5.05
N ARG A 502 -15.27 16.59 -5.35
CA ARG A 502 -14.57 17.66 -4.62
C ARG A 502 -15.28 19.00 -4.72
N VAL A 503 -15.83 19.35 -5.89
CA VAL A 503 -16.61 20.58 -6.10
C VAL A 503 -17.92 20.55 -5.30
N LEU A 504 -18.57 19.38 -5.18
CA LEU A 504 -19.81 19.21 -4.42
C LEU A 504 -19.64 19.39 -2.91
N GLU A 505 -18.41 19.39 -2.39
CA GLU A 505 -18.14 19.63 -0.97
C GLU A 505 -18.70 20.98 -0.50
N TYR A 506 -18.52 22.05 -1.28
CA TYR A 506 -19.04 23.37 -0.92
C TYR A 506 -20.57 23.39 -0.75
N PRO A 507 -21.40 23.07 -1.76
CA PRO A 507 -22.85 23.14 -1.59
C PRO A 507 -23.38 22.15 -0.54
N LEU A 508 -22.70 21.03 -0.33
CA LEU A 508 -23.11 20.04 0.69
C LEU A 508 -22.75 20.50 2.11
N THR A 509 -21.70 21.30 2.28
CA THR A 509 -21.18 21.71 3.60
C THR A 509 -21.27 23.21 3.87
N ALA A 510 -21.92 24.00 3.00
CA ALA A 510 -22.04 25.45 3.12
C ALA A 510 -22.68 25.91 4.44
N GLU A 511 -23.57 25.11 5.02
CA GLU A 511 -24.23 25.43 6.30
C GLU A 511 -23.40 25.03 7.53
N ARG A 512 -22.18 24.48 7.33
CA ARG A 512 -21.31 24.01 8.42
C ARG A 512 -20.90 25.13 9.35
N LEU A 513 -20.64 26.32 8.81
CA LEU A 513 -20.16 27.48 9.55
C LEU A 513 -20.87 28.77 9.10
N PRO A 514 -21.17 29.69 10.02
CA PRO A 514 -21.68 31.00 9.65
C PRO A 514 -20.65 31.77 8.81
N GLY A 515 -21.10 32.42 7.74
CA GLY A 515 -20.21 33.17 6.84
C GLY A 515 -19.41 32.30 5.86
N THR A 516 -19.82 31.04 5.65
CA THR A 516 -19.19 30.16 4.66
C THR A 516 -19.30 30.74 3.24
N THR A 517 -18.16 30.78 2.55
CA THR A 517 -18.00 31.31 1.19
C THR A 517 -17.21 30.31 0.32
N PRO A 518 -17.36 30.36 -1.01
CA PRO A 518 -16.65 29.48 -1.91
C PRO A 518 -15.16 29.83 -1.94
N GLY A 519 -14.30 28.86 -1.61
CA GLY A 519 -12.85 29.02 -1.70
C GLY A 519 -12.33 28.96 -3.13
N THR A 520 -11.06 29.35 -3.35
CA THR A 520 -10.43 29.34 -4.69
C THR A 520 -10.35 27.93 -5.30
N GLY A 521 -10.21 26.89 -4.47
CA GLY A 521 -10.20 25.50 -4.90
C GLY A 521 -11.49 25.08 -5.60
N LEU A 522 -12.65 25.66 -5.25
CA LEU A 522 -13.93 25.39 -5.91
C LEU A 522 -13.87 25.80 -7.39
N TRP A 523 -13.39 27.02 -7.67
CA TRP A 523 -13.34 27.58 -9.01
C TRP A 523 -12.36 26.83 -9.91
N PHE A 524 -11.18 26.47 -9.37
CA PHE A 524 -10.24 25.60 -10.06
C PHE A 524 -10.83 24.21 -10.32
N GLY A 525 -11.60 23.67 -9.37
CA GLY A 525 -12.33 22.41 -9.54
C GLY A 525 -13.34 22.47 -10.67
N VAL A 526 -14.19 23.51 -10.71
CA VAL A 526 -15.19 23.70 -11.79
C VAL A 526 -14.51 23.82 -13.15
N ALA A 527 -13.48 24.66 -13.26
CA ALA A 527 -12.69 24.78 -14.50
C ALA A 527 -12.04 23.45 -14.88
N GLY A 528 -11.49 22.72 -13.90
CA GLY A 528 -10.88 21.40 -14.07
C GLY A 528 -11.87 20.36 -14.61
N VAL A 529 -13.09 20.30 -14.08
CA VAL A 529 -14.16 19.42 -14.59
C VAL A 529 -14.46 19.72 -16.06
N VAL A 530 -14.62 20.99 -16.41
CA VAL A 530 -14.90 21.39 -17.81
C VAL A 530 -13.76 20.95 -18.73
N VAL A 531 -12.51 21.22 -18.36
CA VAL A 531 -11.34 20.85 -19.17
C VAL A 531 -11.18 19.33 -19.29
N LEU A 532 -11.44 18.57 -18.21
CA LEU A 532 -11.39 17.11 -18.25
C LEU A 532 -12.46 16.53 -19.18
N LEU A 533 -13.69 17.05 -19.14
CA LEU A 533 -14.78 16.61 -20.02
C LEU A 533 -14.49 16.95 -21.49
N VAL A 534 -13.98 18.15 -21.77
CA VAL A 534 -13.56 18.55 -23.12
C VAL A 534 -12.43 17.66 -23.62
N SER A 535 -11.45 17.34 -22.77
CA SER A 535 -10.36 16.39 -23.05
C SER A 535 -10.91 14.99 -23.36
N ALA A 536 -11.90 14.52 -22.60
CA ALA A 536 -12.54 13.23 -22.81
C ALA A 536 -13.26 13.17 -24.17
N ILE A 537 -14.01 14.23 -24.53
CA ILE A 537 -14.70 14.33 -25.83
C ILE A 537 -13.68 14.37 -26.97
N ALA A 538 -12.61 15.15 -26.84
CA ALA A 538 -11.54 15.22 -27.82
C ALA A 538 -10.85 13.86 -28.01
N ALA A 539 -10.52 13.18 -26.91
CA ALA A 539 -9.95 11.84 -26.93
C ALA A 539 -10.89 10.85 -27.64
N GLY A 540 -12.19 10.84 -27.33
CA GLY A 540 -13.17 9.96 -27.97
C GLY A 540 -13.39 10.22 -29.47
N ARG A 541 -13.14 11.44 -29.96
CA ARG A 541 -13.26 11.81 -31.37
C ARG A 541 -12.02 11.53 -32.21
N THR A 542 -10.85 11.36 -31.59
CA THR A 542 -9.64 10.97 -32.32
C THR A 542 -9.80 9.54 -32.86
N ARG A 543 -9.86 9.38 -34.19
CA ARG A 543 -9.90 8.06 -34.82
C ARG A 543 -8.67 7.25 -34.38
N ALA A 544 -8.87 5.96 -34.11
CA ALA A 544 -7.75 5.02 -34.03
C ALA A 544 -7.09 5.03 -35.41
N ALA A 545 -5.89 5.60 -35.50
CA ALA A 545 -5.03 5.45 -36.66
C ALA A 545 -4.51 4.02 -36.70
#